data_AF-X1RXN0-F1
#
_entry.id   AF-X1RXN0-F1
#
_cell.length_a   1.000
_cell.length_b   1.000
_cell.length_c   1.000
_cell.angle_alpha   90.00
_cell.angle_beta   90.00
_cell.angle_gamma   90.00
#
_symmetry.space_group_name_H-M   'P 1'
#
loop_
_entity.id
_entity.type
_entity.pdbx_description
1 polymer ?
#
loop_
_entity_poly.entity_id
_entity_poly.type
_entity_poly.pdbx_seq_one_letter_code
_entity_poly.pdbx_strand_id
1 'polypeptide(L)'
;NRETLEIRYKGKNISDVLGLSVDEAYRFFTNIPKIKRKLQTLVDVGLGYIKLGQPATTLSGGEAQRVKLSTELSKVATGKTFY
;
A
#
# COMPACT_ATOMS: atom_id res chain seq x y z
N ASN A 1 20.35 -5.67 -7.53
CA ASN A 1 20.83 -4.64 -8.45
C ASN A 1 21.25 -3.42 -7.63
N ARG A 2 22.55 -3.17 -7.46
CA ARG A 2 23.09 -2.20 -6.48
C ARG A 2 22.74 -0.76 -6.85
N GLU A 3 22.69 -0.46 -8.15
CA GLU A 3 22.36 0.86 -8.72
C GLU A 3 20.94 1.33 -8.34
N THR A 4 19.97 0.41 -8.22
CA THR A 4 18.59 0.76 -7.83
C THR A 4 18.48 1.24 -6.37
N LEU A 5 19.42 0.84 -5.51
CA LEU A 5 19.45 1.24 -4.10
C LEU A 5 20.12 2.61 -3.87
N GLU A 6 20.78 3.15 -4.90
CA GLU A 6 21.43 4.46 -4.86
C GLU A 6 20.42 5.59 -5.14
N ILE A 7 19.33 5.30 -5.86
CA ILE A 7 18.25 6.26 -6.12
C ILE A 7 17.43 6.46 -4.84
N ARG A 8 17.32 7.72 -4.40
CA ARG A 8 16.58 8.10 -3.19
C ARG A 8 15.43 9.04 -3.52
N TYR A 9 14.30 8.80 -2.88
CA TYR A 9 13.17 9.72 -2.80
C TYR A 9 12.95 10.11 -1.35
N LYS A 10 12.98 11.42 -1.04
CA LYS A 10 12.92 11.93 0.36
C LYS A 10 13.89 11.19 1.30
N GLY A 11 15.11 10.92 0.83
CA GLY A 11 16.15 10.23 1.59
C GLY A 11 16.03 8.69 1.68
N LYS A 12 14.92 8.09 1.23
CA LYS A 12 14.69 6.63 1.25
C LYS A 12 14.89 6.02 -0.14
N ASN A 13 15.59 4.89 -0.23
CA ASN A 13 15.60 4.08 -1.45
C ASN A 13 14.38 3.14 -1.50
N ILE A 14 14.25 2.36 -2.58
CA ILE A 14 13.08 1.47 -2.74
C ILE A 14 12.99 0.39 -1.66
N SER A 15 14.14 -0.11 -1.16
CA SER A 15 14.18 -1.10 -0.08
C SER A 15 13.66 -0.49 1.22
N ASP A 16 14.08 0.74 1.53
CA ASP A 16 13.60 1.48 2.70
C ASP A 16 12.08 1.72 2.63
N VAL A 17 11.56 2.03 1.44
CA VAL A 17 10.12 2.23 1.21
C VAL A 17 9.35 0.92 1.38
N LEU A 18 9.84 -0.19 0.82
CA LEU A 18 9.21 -1.50 1.01
C LEU A 18 9.27 -1.99 2.46
N GLY A 19 10.22 -1.48 3.26
CA GLY A 19 10.32 -1.73 4.69
C GLY A 19 9.33 -0.96 5.56
N LEU A 20 8.67 0.07 5.02
CA LEU A 20 7.65 0.85 5.77
C LEU A 20 6.39 0.04 6.00
N SER A 21 5.77 0.25 7.16
CA SER A 21 4.36 -0.10 7.37
C SER A 21 3.44 0.69 6.44
N VAL A 22 2.23 0.19 6.21
CA VAL A 22 1.21 0.89 5.43
C VAL A 22 0.93 2.28 6.01
N ASP A 23 0.84 2.43 7.34
CA ASP A 23 0.62 3.73 8.00
C ASP A 23 1.77 4.71 7.77
N GLU A 24 3.02 4.24 7.89
CA GLU A 24 4.20 5.08 7.62
C GLU A 24 4.26 5.47 6.15
N ALA A 25 4.00 4.53 5.24
CA ALA A 25 3.95 4.80 3.81
C ALA A 25 2.84 5.79 3.46
N TYR A 26 1.66 5.67 4.09
CA TYR A 26 0.53 6.57 3.89
C TYR A 26 0.92 8.02 4.24
N ARG A 27 1.62 8.22 5.34
CA ARG A 27 2.17 9.53 5.74
C ARG A 27 3.28 9.99 4.79
N PHE A 28 4.20 9.10 4.44
CA PHE A 28 5.35 9.39 3.57
C PHE A 28 4.94 9.88 2.16
N PHE A 29 3.90 9.26 1.60
CA PHE A 29 3.34 9.56 0.29
C PHE A 29 2.18 10.58 0.32
N THR A 30 2.05 11.38 1.37
CA THR A 30 0.94 12.35 1.50
C THR A 30 0.80 13.31 0.29
N ASN A 31 1.91 13.66 -0.37
CA ASN A 31 1.96 14.53 -1.55
C ASN A 31 1.81 13.79 -2.89
N ILE A 32 1.52 12.48 -2.89
CA ILE A 32 1.28 11.69 -4.10
C ILE A 32 -0.14 11.10 -4.02
N PRO A 33 -1.18 11.84 -4.45
CA PRO A 33 -2.59 11.46 -4.25
C PRO A 33 -2.94 10.06 -4.79
N LYS A 34 -2.38 9.67 -5.94
CA LYS A 34 -2.61 8.35 -6.54
C LYS A 34 -2.14 7.19 -5.66
N ILE A 35 -1.00 7.35 -4.98
CA ILE A 35 -0.45 6.34 -4.06
C ILE A 35 -1.20 6.42 -2.73
N LYS A 36 -1.37 7.62 -2.18
CA LYS A 36 -2.07 7.86 -0.92
C LYS A 36 -3.45 7.21 -0.91
N ARG A 37 -4.22 7.33 -1.99
CA ARG A 37 -5.56 6.72 -2.12
C ARG A 37 -5.52 5.19 -2.00
N LYS A 38 -4.54 4.52 -2.60
CA LYS A 38 -4.39 3.06 -2.48
C LYS A 38 -3.97 2.63 -1.07
N LEU A 39 -3.10 3.41 -0.44
CA LEU A 39 -2.67 3.15 0.93
C LEU A 39 -3.80 3.40 1.93
N GLN A 40 -4.64 4.43 1.70
CA GLN A 40 -5.82 4.71 2.51
C GLN A 40 -6.73 3.49 2.60
N THR A 41 -7.04 2.82 1.49
CA THR A 41 -7.95 1.66 1.53
C THR A 41 -7.37 0.50 2.34
N LEU A 42 -6.03 0.37 2.43
CA LEU A 42 -5.37 -0.62 3.30
C LEU A 42 -5.46 -0.21 4.79
N VAL A 43 -5.31 1.08 5.10
CA VAL A 43 -5.52 1.62 6.45
C VAL A 43 -6.97 1.41 6.89
N ASP A 44 -7.94 1.70 6.03
CA ASP A 44 -9.38 1.62 6.33
C ASP A 44 -9.84 0.20 6.66
N VAL A 45 -9.23 -0.82 6.04
CA VAL A 45 -9.50 -2.23 6.36
C VAL A 45 -8.68 -2.74 7.55
N GLY A 46 -7.92 -1.88 8.22
CA GLY A 46 -7.15 -2.22 9.41
C GLY A 46 -5.84 -2.96 9.14
N LEU A 47 -5.21 -2.72 7.99
CA LEU A 47 -3.88 -3.26 7.63
C LEU A 47 -2.76 -2.22 7.79
N GLY A 48 -2.94 -1.19 8.62
CA GLY A 48 -1.93 -0.14 8.83
C GLY A 48 -0.55 -0.65 9.28
N TYR A 49 -0.52 -1.77 10.01
CA TYR A 49 0.67 -2.33 10.64
C TYR A 49 1.53 -3.22 9.71
N ILE A 50 1.00 -3.74 8.59
CA ILE A 50 1.77 -4.62 7.71
C ILE A 50 2.78 -3.82 6.89
N LYS A 51 3.91 -4.44 6.55
CA LYS A 51 4.91 -3.79 5.69
C LYS A 51 4.54 -3.89 4.22
N LEU A 52 4.86 -2.87 3.42
CA LEU A 52 4.57 -2.88 1.97
C LEU A 52 5.24 -4.04 1.23
N GLY A 53 6.46 -4.40 1.64
CA GLY A 53 7.23 -5.50 1.07
C GLY A 53 7.00 -6.84 1.76
N GLN A 54 6.03 -6.96 2.67
CA GLN A 54 5.77 -8.22 3.37
C GLN A 54 5.37 -9.32 2.35
N PRO A 55 6.04 -10.48 2.33
CA PRO A 55 5.69 -11.55 1.41
C PRO A 55 4.25 -12.02 1.62
N ALA A 56 3.48 -12.13 0.54
CA ALA A 56 2.07 -12.52 0.61
C ALA A 56 1.84 -13.89 1.28
N THR A 57 2.81 -14.79 1.19
CA THR A 57 2.79 -16.11 1.84
C THR A 57 2.83 -16.06 3.37
N THR A 58 3.19 -14.92 3.95
CA THR A 58 3.27 -14.73 5.41
C THR A 58 2.03 -14.08 6.00
N LEU A 59 1.06 -13.68 5.16
CA LEU A 59 -0.21 -13.11 5.61
C LEU A 59 -1.11 -14.22 6.14
N SER A 60 -1.77 -13.94 7.26
CA SER A 60 -2.89 -14.74 7.74
C SER A 60 -4.06 -14.71 6.74
N GLY A 61 -4.95 -15.70 6.81
CA GLY A 61 -6.14 -15.74 5.95
C GLY A 61 -7.02 -14.48 6.06
N GLY A 62 -7.18 -13.95 7.29
CA GLY A 62 -7.93 -12.72 7.52
C GLY A 62 -7.23 -11.46 6.96
N GLU A 63 -5.90 -11.43 6.92
CA GLU A 63 -5.16 -10.34 6.25
C GLU A 63 -5.30 -10.42 4.73
N ALA A 64 -5.14 -11.61 4.15
CA ALA A 64 -5.30 -11.83 2.72
C ALA A 64 -6.71 -11.41 2.24
N GLN A 65 -7.75 -11.73 3.02
CA GLN A 65 -9.11 -11.31 2.72
C GLN A 65 -9.27 -9.79 2.74
N ARG A 66 -8.68 -9.11 3.72
CA ARG A 66 -8.71 -7.64 3.83
C ARG A 66 -7.92 -6.95 2.72
N VAL A 67 -6.81 -7.53 2.26
CA VAL A 67 -6.07 -7.04 1.07
C VAL A 67 -6.96 -7.11 -0.18
N LYS A 68 -7.70 -8.21 -0.35
CA LYS A 68 -8.66 -8.34 -1.45
C LYS A 68 -9.78 -7.29 -1.36
N LEU A 69 -10.34 -7.08 -0.16
CA LEU A 69 -11.34 -6.03 0.07
C LEU A 69 -10.81 -4.63 -0.26
N SER A 70 -9.61 -4.28 0.21
CA SER A 70 -8.95 -3.00 -0.09
C SER A 70 -8.74 -2.79 -1.59
N THR A 71 -8.41 -3.87 -2.32
CA THR A 71 -8.25 -3.83 -3.79
C THR A 71 -9.56 -3.45 -4.48
N GLU A 72 -10.69 -4.01 -4.04
CA GLU A 72 -12.02 -3.69 -4.57
C GLU A 72 -12.42 -2.25 -4.24
N LEU A 73 -12.21 -1.80 -3.00
CA LEU A 73 -12.48 -0.41 -2.57
C LEU A 73 -11.63 0.63 -3.31
N SER A 74 -10.43 0.24 -3.73
CA SER A 74 -9.54 1.11 -4.50
C SER A 74 -10.00 1.39 -5.94
N LYS A 75 -10.90 0.57 -6.49
CA LYS A 75 -11.41 0.75 -7.86
C LYS A 75 -12.22 2.05 -7.95
N VAL A 76 -12.05 2.80 -9.04
CA VAL A 76 -12.90 3.96 -9.35
C VAL A 76 -14.24 3.41 -9.83
N ALA A 77 -15.34 3.80 -9.19
CA ALA A 77 -16.68 3.49 -9.70
C ALA A 77 -16.81 4.08 -11.12
N THR A 78 -16.90 3.21 -12.12
CA THR A 78 -17.00 3.60 -13.54
C THR A 78 -18.44 3.98 -13.95
N GLY A 79 -19.34 4.18 -12.98
CA GLY A 79 -20.74 4.54 -13.23
C GLY A 79 -21.60 3.46 -13.91
N LYS A 80 -21.05 2.27 -14.19
CA LYS A 80 -21.77 1.15 -14.84
C LYS A 80 -22.38 0.15 -13.86
N THR A 81 -22.67 0.56 -12.64
CA THR A 81 -23.41 -0.29 -11.68
C THR A 81 -24.84 0.23 -11.61
N PHE A 82 -25.65 -0.20 -12.59
CA PHE A 82 -27.10 -0.08 -12.52
C PHE A 82 -27.60 -1.13 -11.52
N TYR A 83 -28.26 -0.67 -10.45
CA TYR A 83 -29.30 -1.42 -9.76
C TYR A 83 -30.64 -0.82 -10.19
#